data_AF-A0A7C4N5Q2-F1
#
_entry.id   AF-A0A7C4N5Q2-F1
#
_cell.length_a   1.000
_cell.length_b   1.000
_cell.length_c   1.000
_cell.angle_alpha   90.00
_cell.angle_beta   90.00
_cell.angle_gamma   90.00
#
_symmetry.space_group_name_H-M   'P 1'
#
loop_
_entity.id
_entity.type
_entity.pdbx_description
1 polymer ?
#
loop_
_entity_poly.entity_id
_entity_poly.type
_entity_poly.pdbx_seq_one_letter_code
_entity_poly.pdbx_strand_id
1 'polypeptide(L)'
;MGTQDIIIFTKDEEELVENLKQAIKDKYTSEYTLIEKHKESLRSLATSISLYPSLLDSQRLTNQKRTMESLLDKLCSRSIPDMILHIPTKAILGRAFTIAKINFFIMLWYIIRERDEYVSFLDILLACIASNVFMLTAEEVYTSIIEDDALALNIRHNAAYLLARTWEHRLDYGVAEFAPILLNLWKARERLIPNFGTMMGFAELCMLSEHTSPLWLDFLQRDNITEDEVYAVEEFIFDLSFEEIVYIRDYLEKHNKITVSREELPSILQKTHIPEYQGQDPRELYRSFRDRKINSRFRARSVLQGPKKTLEEYLMCFLLSSRSMVEY
;
A
#
# COMPACT_ATOMS: atom_id res chain seq x y z
N MET A 1 -9.32 4.16 31.31
CA MET A 1 -8.78 5.53 31.14
C MET A 1 -7.38 5.39 30.59
N GLY A 2 -7.19 5.93 29.40
CA GLY A 2 -6.05 5.67 28.52
C GLY A 2 -6.54 5.64 27.07
N THR A 3 -7.33 6.65 26.66
CA THR A 3 -7.55 6.90 25.24
C THR A 3 -6.17 7.18 24.65
N GLN A 4 -5.61 6.22 23.92
CA GLN A 4 -4.42 6.49 23.12
C GLN A 4 -4.86 7.44 22.02
N ASP A 5 -4.40 8.68 22.12
CA ASP A 5 -4.66 9.71 21.12
C ASP A 5 -4.04 9.30 19.79
N ILE A 6 -4.72 9.64 18.69
CA ILE A 6 -4.13 9.47 17.37
C ILE A 6 -2.92 10.37 17.28
N ILE A 7 -1.77 9.72 17.10
CA ILE A 7 -0.50 10.40 16.90
C ILE A 7 -0.56 11.07 15.53
N ILE A 8 -0.31 12.37 15.50
CA ILE A 8 -0.45 13.18 14.29
C ILE A 8 0.77 12.99 13.40
N PHE A 9 1.95 13.16 13.99
CA PHE A 9 3.25 12.99 13.35
C PHE A 9 4.11 12.06 14.20
N THR A 10 4.89 11.19 13.56
CA THR A 10 6.00 10.52 14.22
C THR A 10 7.03 11.57 14.68
N LYS A 11 7.99 11.17 15.52
CA LYS A 11 9.06 12.08 15.96
C LYS A 11 9.82 12.66 14.77
N ASP A 12 10.17 11.81 13.81
CA ASP A 12 10.91 12.19 12.60
C ASP A 12 10.08 13.11 11.70
N GLU A 13 8.77 12.84 11.56
CA GLU A 13 7.85 13.69 10.81
C GLU A 13 7.66 15.07 11.47
N GLU A 14 7.54 15.12 12.80
CA GLU A 14 7.40 16.38 13.54
C GLU A 14 8.67 17.23 13.40
N GLU A 15 9.85 16.60 13.56
CA GLU A 15 11.14 17.27 13.37
C GLU A 15 11.29 17.82 11.94
N LEU A 16 10.95 17.03 10.93
CA LEU A 16 10.94 17.48 9.53
C LEU A 16 10.04 18.70 9.34
N VAL A 17 8.79 18.64 9.82
CA VAL A 17 7.81 19.72 9.66
C VAL A 17 8.27 20.99 10.36
N GLU A 18 8.79 20.90 11.58
CA GLU A 18 9.27 22.06 12.33
C GLU A 18 10.52 22.68 11.72
N ASN A 19 11.50 21.87 11.31
CA ASN A 19 12.71 22.35 10.66
C ASN A 19 12.41 23.05 9.33
N LEU A 20 11.55 22.44 8.50
CA LEU A 20 11.15 23.02 7.22
C LEU A 20 10.37 24.32 7.42
N LYS A 21 9.43 24.33 8.37
CA LYS A 21 8.66 25.52 8.72
C LYS A 21 9.56 26.66 9.17
N GLN A 22 10.56 26.37 10.01
CA GLN A 22 11.50 27.39 10.47
C GLN A 22 12.39 27.91 9.34
N ALA A 23 12.78 27.05 8.39
CA ALA A 23 13.60 27.42 7.23
C ALA A 23 12.88 28.32 6.22
N ILE A 24 11.55 28.23 6.11
CA ILE A 24 10.77 29.07 5.19
C ILE A 24 10.19 30.33 5.85
N LYS A 25 10.20 30.42 7.19
CA LYS A 25 9.49 31.44 7.97
C LYS A 25 9.76 32.87 7.52
N ASP A 26 11.02 33.21 7.28
CA ASP A 26 11.45 34.58 7.01
C ASP A 26 11.31 34.97 5.53
N LYS A 27 11.36 33.98 4.62
CA LYS A 27 11.33 34.20 3.16
C LYS A 27 9.94 34.04 2.54
N TYR A 28 9.09 33.19 3.13
CA TYR A 28 7.84 32.72 2.54
C TYR A 28 6.69 32.75 3.54
N THR A 29 6.31 33.96 3.99
CA THR A 29 5.30 34.17 5.04
C THR A 29 3.92 33.61 4.70
N SER A 30 3.51 33.67 3.43
CA SER A 30 2.25 33.08 2.94
C SER A 30 2.23 31.57 3.12
N GLU A 31 3.28 30.89 2.67
CA GLU A 31 3.44 29.44 2.75
C GLU A 31 3.58 28.99 4.22
N TYR A 32 4.32 29.73 5.04
CA TYR A 32 4.40 29.50 6.49
C TYR A 32 3.01 29.51 7.14
N THR A 33 2.18 30.51 6.84
CA THR A 33 0.82 30.63 7.38
C THR A 33 -0.08 29.48 6.90
N LEU A 34 0.08 29.06 5.64
CA LEU A 34 -0.63 27.93 5.07
C LEU A 34 -0.27 26.61 5.78
N ILE A 35 1.02 26.36 6.02
CA ILE A 35 1.50 25.17 6.75
C ILE A 35 0.89 25.10 8.14
N GLU A 36 0.93 26.20 8.90
CA GLU A 36 0.35 26.24 10.26
C GLU A 36 -1.16 25.95 10.25
N LYS A 37 -1.90 26.54 9.30
CA LYS A 37 -3.34 26.30 9.16
C LYS A 37 -3.66 24.83 8.86
N HIS A 38 -2.91 24.20 7.95
CA HIS A 38 -3.12 22.79 7.62
C HIS A 38 -2.69 21.86 8.76
N LYS A 39 -1.60 22.18 9.45
CA LYS A 39 -1.15 21.46 10.66
C LYS A 39 -2.23 21.48 11.75
N GLU A 40 -2.84 22.63 12.01
CA GLU A 40 -3.91 22.75 13.00
C GLU A 40 -5.19 22.03 12.57
N SER A 41 -5.47 22.00 11.26
CA SER A 41 -6.58 21.21 10.72
C SER A 41 -6.37 19.69 10.94
N LEU A 42 -5.13 19.20 10.77
CA LEU A 42 -4.78 17.81 11.08
C LEU A 42 -4.90 17.49 12.58
N ARG A 43 -4.48 18.41 13.45
CA ARG A 43 -4.68 18.30 14.91
C ARG A 43 -6.16 18.17 15.26
N SER A 44 -6.99 19.05 14.72
CA SER A 44 -8.44 19.04 14.96
C SER A 44 -9.08 17.72 14.53
N LEU A 45 -8.66 17.17 13.39
CA LEU A 45 -9.11 15.85 12.93
C LEU A 45 -8.68 14.73 13.88
N ALA A 46 -7.40 14.67 14.25
CA ALA A 46 -6.88 13.64 15.15
C ALA A 46 -7.58 13.66 16.52
N THR A 47 -7.79 14.85 17.09
CA THR A 47 -8.56 15.03 18.33
C THR A 47 -9.98 14.51 18.17
N SER A 48 -10.66 14.88 17.07
CA SER A 48 -12.04 14.45 16.80
C SER A 48 -12.17 12.92 16.69
N ILE A 49 -11.18 12.26 16.10
CA ILE A 49 -11.17 10.80 15.96
C ILE A 49 -10.88 10.12 17.31
N SER A 50 -10.02 10.72 18.15
CA SER A 50 -9.64 10.18 19.46
C SER A 50 -10.81 10.20 20.47
N LEU A 51 -11.86 10.98 20.21
CA LEU A 51 -13.12 10.95 20.98
C LEU A 51 -13.94 9.67 20.76
N TYR A 52 -13.70 8.93 19.68
CA TYR A 52 -14.38 7.67 19.44
C TYR A 52 -13.76 6.56 20.30
N PRO A 53 -14.58 5.63 20.81
CA PRO A 53 -14.09 4.61 21.71
C PRO A 53 -13.14 3.65 20.96
N SER A 54 -12.22 3.06 21.71
CA SER A 54 -11.23 2.13 21.16
C SER A 54 -11.89 0.96 20.46
N LEU A 55 -11.27 0.51 19.38
CA LEU A 55 -11.67 -0.69 18.63
C LEU A 55 -11.22 -1.98 19.32
N LEU A 56 -10.20 -1.89 20.17
CA LEU A 56 -9.62 -3.03 20.90
C LEU A 56 -10.32 -3.26 22.24
N ASP A 57 -10.94 -2.22 22.82
CA ASP A 57 -11.67 -2.34 24.07
C ASP A 57 -13.02 -3.06 23.89
N SER A 58 -13.38 -3.85 24.89
CA SER A 58 -14.74 -4.41 24.98
C SER A 58 -15.74 -3.33 25.38
N GLN A 59 -16.84 -3.25 24.64
CA GLN A 59 -17.95 -2.33 24.90
C GLN A 59 -19.22 -3.13 25.14
N ARG A 60 -20.04 -2.67 26.08
CA ARG A 60 -21.37 -3.23 26.32
C ARG A 60 -22.40 -2.13 26.18
N LEU A 61 -23.28 -2.27 25.20
CA LEU A 61 -24.44 -1.41 25.03
C LEU A 61 -25.69 -2.27 25.23
N THR A 62 -26.34 -2.14 26.38
CA THR A 62 -27.50 -2.95 26.78
C THR A 62 -27.21 -4.47 26.70
N ASN A 63 -27.90 -5.18 25.80
CA ASN A 63 -27.73 -6.61 25.55
C ASN A 63 -26.69 -6.92 24.46
N GLN A 64 -26.13 -5.91 23.81
CA GLN A 64 -25.07 -6.09 22.82
C GLN A 64 -23.70 -5.93 23.47
N LYS A 65 -22.87 -6.96 23.34
CA LYS A 65 -21.44 -6.90 23.66
C LYS A 65 -20.67 -6.80 22.36
N ARG A 66 -19.77 -5.84 22.27
CA ARG A 66 -18.76 -5.74 21.22
C ARG A 66 -17.41 -6.04 21.86
N THR A 67 -16.72 -7.02 21.34
CA THR A 67 -15.31 -7.30 21.60
C THR A 67 -14.54 -7.23 20.30
N MET A 68 -13.20 -7.32 20.38
CA MET A 68 -12.35 -7.43 19.20
C MET A 68 -12.76 -8.64 18.35
N GLU A 69 -12.95 -9.81 18.96
CA GLU A 69 -13.35 -11.05 18.27
C GLU A 69 -14.67 -10.85 17.52
N SER A 70 -15.67 -10.25 18.18
CA SER A 70 -16.96 -9.98 17.53
C SER A 70 -16.86 -9.00 16.36
N LEU A 71 -15.83 -8.13 16.34
CA LEU A 71 -15.54 -7.25 15.21
C LEU A 71 -14.89 -8.05 14.07
N LEU A 72 -13.91 -8.90 14.38
CA LEU A 72 -13.27 -9.77 13.40
C LEU A 72 -14.30 -10.68 12.72
N ASP A 73 -15.14 -11.36 13.51
CA ASP A 73 -16.23 -12.21 13.01
C ASP A 73 -17.17 -11.43 12.08
N LYS A 74 -17.52 -10.19 12.44
CA LYS A 74 -18.39 -9.32 11.62
C LYS A 74 -17.74 -8.90 10.30
N LEU A 75 -16.43 -8.66 10.31
CA LEU A 75 -15.67 -8.31 9.11
C LEU A 75 -15.53 -9.54 8.18
N CYS A 76 -15.31 -10.73 8.72
CA CYS A 76 -15.15 -11.97 7.94
C CYS A 76 -16.48 -12.63 7.52
N SER A 77 -17.63 -12.26 8.08
CA SER A 77 -18.92 -12.93 7.81
C SER A 77 -19.80 -12.25 6.77
N ARG A 78 -19.46 -11.04 6.30
CA ARG A 78 -20.34 -10.23 5.44
C ARG A 78 -19.75 -10.01 4.05
N SER A 79 -20.61 -10.01 3.05
CA SER A 79 -20.24 -9.75 1.66
C SER A 79 -20.05 -8.24 1.36
N ILE A 80 -19.31 -7.98 0.29
CA ILE A 80 -18.70 -6.69 -0.13
C ILE A 80 -19.60 -5.44 -0.02
N PRO A 81 -20.89 -5.44 -0.45
CA PRO A 81 -21.68 -4.19 -0.48
C PRO A 81 -22.03 -3.64 0.91
N ASP A 82 -22.11 -4.51 1.92
CA ASP A 82 -22.56 -4.13 3.26
C ASP A 82 -21.41 -3.62 4.14
N MET A 83 -20.15 -3.85 3.75
CA MET A 83 -19.01 -3.63 4.64
C MET A 83 -18.87 -2.17 5.08
N ILE A 84 -19.16 -1.19 4.22
CA ILE A 84 -19.09 0.25 4.54
C ILE A 84 -19.91 0.62 5.78
N LEU A 85 -21.08 0.00 5.95
CA LEU A 85 -21.98 0.28 7.07
C LEU A 85 -21.61 -0.47 8.35
N HIS A 86 -20.66 -1.41 8.27
CA HIS A 86 -20.19 -2.21 9.41
C HIS A 86 -18.78 -1.85 9.87
N ILE A 87 -18.04 -1.09 9.06
CA ILE A 87 -16.76 -0.53 9.45
C ILE A 87 -16.98 0.49 10.60
N PRO A 88 -16.21 0.41 11.70
CA PRO A 88 -16.31 1.38 12.79
C PRO A 88 -16.05 2.82 12.33
N THR A 89 -16.76 3.80 12.89
CA THR A 89 -16.57 5.22 12.54
C THR A 89 -15.13 5.69 12.68
N LYS A 90 -14.42 5.25 13.74
CA LYS A 90 -12.99 5.54 13.97
C LYS A 90 -12.12 5.09 12.78
N ALA A 91 -12.47 3.98 12.12
CA ALA A 91 -11.78 3.47 10.95
C ALA A 91 -12.06 4.31 9.68
N ILE A 92 -13.31 4.77 9.48
CA ILE A 92 -13.64 5.64 8.34
C ILE A 92 -12.93 6.99 8.48
N LEU A 93 -13.06 7.63 9.63
CA LEU A 93 -12.47 8.96 9.87
C LEU A 93 -10.94 8.90 9.86
N GLY A 94 -10.35 7.83 10.40
CA GLY A 94 -8.90 7.69 10.37
C GLY A 94 -8.35 7.48 8.96
N ARG A 95 -9.09 6.85 8.04
CA ARG A 95 -8.68 6.74 6.63
C ARG A 95 -8.65 8.12 5.97
N ALA A 96 -9.68 8.94 6.25
CA ALA A 96 -9.70 10.33 5.81
C ALA A 96 -8.53 11.14 6.40
N PHE A 97 -8.18 10.90 7.68
CA PHE A 97 -7.00 11.51 8.30
C PHE A 97 -5.69 11.13 7.60
N THR A 98 -5.47 9.85 7.28
CA THR A 98 -4.30 9.40 6.50
C THR A 98 -4.19 10.12 5.16
N ILE A 99 -5.30 10.24 4.42
CA ILE A 99 -5.33 10.94 3.13
C ILE A 99 -5.02 12.44 3.33
N ALA A 100 -5.60 13.07 4.35
CA ALA A 100 -5.32 14.47 4.67
C ALA A 100 -3.84 14.70 5.01
N LYS A 101 -3.22 13.77 5.74
CA LYS A 101 -1.79 13.80 6.08
C LYS A 101 -0.88 13.61 4.86
N ILE A 102 -1.21 12.68 3.95
CA ILE A 102 -0.53 12.53 2.66
C ILE A 102 -0.58 13.85 1.88
N ASN A 103 -1.77 14.45 1.76
CA ASN A 103 -1.94 15.72 1.05
C ASN A 103 -1.17 16.88 1.71
N PHE A 104 -1.05 16.88 3.03
CA PHE A 104 -0.23 17.85 3.75
C PHE A 104 1.25 17.73 3.38
N PHE A 105 1.83 16.53 3.39
CA PHE A 105 3.21 16.35 2.97
C PHE A 105 3.44 16.65 1.49
N ILE A 106 2.50 16.31 0.61
CA ILE A 106 2.55 16.69 -0.80
C ILE A 106 2.54 18.22 -0.98
N MET A 107 1.75 18.93 -0.18
CA MET A 107 1.77 20.40 -0.17
C MET A 107 3.16 20.92 0.24
N LEU A 108 3.78 20.35 1.28
CA LEU A 108 5.16 20.70 1.65
C LEU A 108 6.12 20.46 0.48
N TRP A 109 5.96 19.34 -0.22
CA TRP A 109 6.81 18.98 -1.35
C TRP A 109 6.68 19.98 -2.49
N TYR A 110 5.46 20.40 -2.83
CA TYR A 110 5.23 21.44 -3.83
C TYR A 110 5.83 22.79 -3.46
N ILE A 111 5.88 23.14 -2.16
CA ILE A 111 6.50 24.39 -1.70
C ILE A 111 8.02 24.38 -1.94
N ILE A 112 8.68 23.23 -1.78
CA ILE A 112 10.16 23.16 -1.75
C ILE A 112 10.82 22.57 -3.00
N ARG A 113 10.11 21.75 -3.80
CA ARG A 113 10.73 20.93 -4.87
C ARG A 113 11.46 21.70 -5.97
N GLU A 114 11.11 22.96 -6.19
CA GLU A 114 11.70 23.84 -7.21
C GLU A 114 12.75 24.80 -6.61
N ARG A 115 13.20 24.55 -5.37
CA ARG A 115 14.05 25.45 -4.61
C ARG A 115 15.30 24.72 -4.11
N ASP A 116 16.44 25.02 -4.72
CA ASP A 116 17.73 24.37 -4.42
C ASP A 116 18.15 24.47 -2.93
N GLU A 117 17.72 25.52 -2.24
CA GLU A 117 18.01 25.75 -0.83
C GLU A 117 17.35 24.74 0.13
N TYR A 118 16.40 23.94 -0.35
CA TYR A 118 15.65 22.97 0.46
C TYR A 118 15.85 21.52 0.01
N VAL A 119 16.84 21.25 -0.85
CA VAL A 119 17.13 19.90 -1.37
C VAL A 119 17.37 18.88 -0.25
N SER A 120 17.97 19.30 0.86
CA SER A 120 18.21 18.43 2.03
C SER A 120 16.94 17.86 2.67
N PHE A 121 15.77 18.49 2.46
CA PHE A 121 14.49 18.03 3.00
C PHE A 121 13.75 17.08 2.05
N LEU A 122 14.11 17.04 0.76
CA LEU A 122 13.32 16.35 -0.27
C LEU A 122 13.25 14.85 -0.02
N ASP A 123 14.38 14.19 0.17
CA ASP A 123 14.42 12.73 0.36
C ASP A 123 13.64 12.28 1.60
N ILE A 124 13.79 13.03 2.70
CA ILE A 124 13.09 12.75 3.97
C ILE A 124 11.58 12.95 3.78
N LEU A 125 11.17 14.00 3.08
CA LEU A 125 9.77 14.30 2.82
C LEU A 125 9.12 13.26 1.89
N LEU A 126 9.81 12.86 0.82
CA LEU A 126 9.36 11.78 -0.07
C LEU A 126 9.23 10.46 0.69
N ALA A 127 10.17 10.13 1.58
CA ALA A 127 10.06 8.96 2.45
C ALA A 127 8.83 9.03 3.39
N CYS A 128 8.51 10.22 3.94
CA CYS A 128 7.31 10.42 4.76
C CYS A 128 6.02 10.20 3.94
N ILE A 129 5.95 10.76 2.72
CA ILE A 129 4.82 10.54 1.81
C ILE A 129 4.69 9.04 1.50
N ALA A 130 5.78 8.38 1.12
CA ALA A 130 5.82 6.97 0.81
C ALA A 130 5.31 6.10 1.97
N SER A 131 5.74 6.39 3.20
CA SER A 131 5.30 5.66 4.40
C SER A 131 3.79 5.79 4.64
N ASN A 132 3.22 6.99 4.45
CA ASN A 132 1.79 7.20 4.64
C ASN A 132 0.95 6.57 3.51
N VAL A 133 1.44 6.63 2.26
CA VAL A 133 0.83 5.96 1.11
C VAL A 133 0.85 4.44 1.30
N PHE A 134 1.97 3.90 1.77
CA PHE A 134 2.11 2.47 2.07
C PHE A 134 1.06 1.99 3.08
N MET A 135 0.81 2.76 4.14
CA MET A 135 -0.20 2.39 5.12
C MET A 135 -1.59 2.29 4.49
N LEU A 136 -1.93 3.21 3.58
CA LEU A 136 -3.18 3.16 2.83
C LEU A 136 -3.26 1.88 1.98
N THR A 137 -2.18 1.51 1.30
CA THR A 137 -2.09 0.26 0.54
C THR A 137 -2.28 -0.96 1.44
N ALA A 138 -1.60 -1.03 2.58
CA ALA A 138 -1.70 -2.15 3.51
C ALA A 138 -3.15 -2.35 3.99
N GLU A 139 -3.85 -1.25 4.32
CA GLU A 139 -5.27 -1.27 4.66
C GLU A 139 -6.12 -1.91 3.54
N GLU A 140 -5.81 -1.59 2.29
CA GLU A 140 -6.50 -2.15 1.12
C GLU A 140 -6.18 -3.60 0.84
N VAL A 141 -4.95 -4.05 1.11
CA VAL A 141 -4.54 -5.45 0.99
C VAL A 141 -5.27 -6.29 2.03
N TYR A 142 -5.26 -5.87 3.31
CA TYR A 142 -6.00 -6.57 4.35
C TYR A 142 -7.49 -6.63 4.06
N THR A 143 -8.08 -5.52 3.57
CA THR A 143 -9.48 -5.47 3.16
C THR A 143 -9.77 -6.50 2.07
N SER A 144 -8.95 -6.58 1.01
CA SER A 144 -9.13 -7.58 -0.04
C SER A 144 -9.08 -9.03 0.49
N ILE A 145 -8.14 -9.31 1.40
CA ILE A 145 -7.98 -10.65 1.99
C ILE A 145 -9.21 -11.02 2.82
N ILE A 146 -9.73 -10.08 3.61
CA ILE A 146 -10.93 -10.28 4.42
C ILE A 146 -12.15 -10.52 3.52
N GLU A 147 -12.25 -9.83 2.38
CA GLU A 147 -13.34 -9.96 1.41
C GLU A 147 -13.32 -11.27 0.61
N ASP A 148 -12.19 -11.99 0.58
CA ASP A 148 -12.06 -13.22 -0.23
C ASP A 148 -12.57 -14.45 0.53
N ASP A 149 -13.80 -14.86 0.24
CA ASP A 149 -14.45 -16.04 0.82
C ASP A 149 -13.80 -17.37 0.42
N ALA A 150 -12.93 -17.40 -0.60
CA ALA A 150 -12.18 -18.62 -0.96
C ALA A 150 -10.98 -18.85 -0.03
N LEU A 151 -10.53 -17.84 0.72
CA LEU A 151 -9.43 -17.98 1.67
C LEU A 151 -9.89 -18.62 2.98
N ALA A 152 -8.98 -19.38 3.61
CA ALA A 152 -9.23 -19.99 4.89
C ALA A 152 -9.55 -18.94 5.98
N LEU A 153 -10.50 -19.25 6.85
CA LEU A 153 -11.01 -18.31 7.86
C LEU A 153 -9.92 -17.76 8.78
N ASN A 154 -8.92 -18.58 9.12
CA ASN A 154 -7.78 -18.16 9.95
C ASN A 154 -6.94 -17.05 9.28
N ILE A 155 -6.70 -17.14 7.97
CA ILE A 155 -5.98 -16.12 7.20
C ILE A 155 -6.79 -14.81 7.20
N ARG A 156 -8.09 -14.91 6.96
CA ARG A 156 -9.01 -13.76 6.98
C ARG A 156 -9.08 -13.10 8.35
N HIS A 157 -9.15 -13.89 9.44
CA HIS A 157 -9.09 -13.39 10.81
C HIS A 157 -7.78 -12.69 11.12
N ASN A 158 -6.65 -13.26 10.72
CA ASN A 158 -5.35 -12.63 10.91
C ASN A 158 -5.27 -11.28 10.17
N ALA A 159 -5.77 -11.19 8.93
CA ALA A 159 -5.87 -9.93 8.21
C ALA A 159 -6.80 -8.92 8.90
N ALA A 160 -7.98 -9.36 9.36
CA ALA A 160 -8.92 -8.51 10.10
C ALA A 160 -8.32 -7.97 11.40
N TYR A 161 -7.52 -8.78 12.10
CA TYR A 161 -6.82 -8.37 13.31
C TYR A 161 -5.79 -7.28 13.02
N LEU A 162 -4.96 -7.46 11.99
CA LEU A 162 -3.99 -6.45 11.57
C LEU A 162 -4.65 -5.15 11.11
N LEU A 163 -5.76 -5.27 10.39
CA LEU A 163 -6.57 -4.13 9.96
C LEU A 163 -7.13 -3.35 11.17
N ALA A 164 -7.72 -4.05 12.14
CA ALA A 164 -8.26 -3.43 13.35
C ALA A 164 -7.18 -2.70 14.16
N ARG A 165 -5.97 -3.28 14.29
CA ARG A 165 -4.82 -2.62 14.93
C ARG A 165 -4.36 -1.38 14.15
N THR A 166 -4.29 -1.48 12.83
CA THR A 166 -3.94 -0.36 11.95
C THR A 166 -4.93 0.80 12.13
N TRP A 167 -6.22 0.50 12.24
CA TRP A 167 -7.25 1.50 12.50
C TRP A 167 -7.18 2.14 13.89
N GLU A 168 -6.77 1.37 14.90
CA GLU A 168 -6.67 1.87 16.28
C GLU A 168 -5.54 2.88 16.43
N HIS A 169 -4.34 2.55 15.94
CA HIS A 169 -3.13 3.32 16.24
C HIS A 169 -2.68 4.25 15.11
N ARG A 170 -3.07 3.99 13.86
CA ARG A 170 -2.75 4.78 12.64
C ARG A 170 -1.28 5.04 12.32
N LEU A 171 -0.35 4.82 13.23
CA LEU A 171 1.09 4.89 13.01
C LEU A 171 1.80 3.62 13.47
N ASP A 172 1.09 2.72 14.16
CA ASP A 172 1.64 1.43 14.52
C ASP A 172 1.55 0.55 13.27
N TYR A 173 2.67 0.49 12.54
CA TYR A 173 2.92 -0.43 11.44
C TYR A 173 2.37 -1.80 11.82
N GLY A 174 1.19 -2.16 11.32
CA GLY A 174 0.44 -3.32 11.83
C GLY A 174 1.34 -4.53 11.94
N VAL A 175 1.58 -5.00 13.18
CA VAL A 175 2.67 -5.91 13.58
C VAL A 175 4.00 -5.60 12.86
N ALA A 176 5.00 -5.17 13.64
CA ALA A 176 6.37 -4.82 13.18
C ALA A 176 7.09 -5.86 12.29
N GLU A 177 6.48 -6.98 11.95
CA GLU A 177 7.03 -8.08 11.15
C GLU A 177 6.55 -8.09 9.69
N PHE A 178 5.30 -7.69 9.38
CA PHE A 178 4.76 -7.85 8.00
C PHE A 178 4.81 -6.57 7.17
N ALA A 179 4.52 -5.42 7.81
CA ALA A 179 4.60 -4.12 7.16
C ALA A 179 6.00 -3.83 6.56
N PRO A 180 7.13 -4.18 7.22
CA PRO A 180 8.46 -3.97 6.62
C PRO A 180 8.71 -4.80 5.36
N ILE A 181 8.08 -5.97 5.21
CA ILE A 181 8.31 -6.85 4.05
C ILE A 181 7.70 -6.22 2.80
N LEU A 182 6.42 -5.85 2.85
CA LEU A 182 5.77 -5.15 1.74
C LEU A 182 6.45 -3.81 1.46
N LEU A 183 6.87 -3.08 2.51
CA LEU A 183 7.60 -1.82 2.35
C LEU A 183 8.94 -2.03 1.63
N ASN A 184 9.70 -3.07 1.99
CA ASN A 184 10.97 -3.38 1.34
C ASN A 184 10.77 -3.83 -0.11
N LEU A 185 9.73 -4.61 -0.39
CA LEU A 185 9.35 -4.99 -1.75
C LEU A 185 9.04 -3.75 -2.61
N TRP A 186 8.30 -2.79 -2.06
CA TRP A 186 7.96 -1.54 -2.73
C TRP A 186 9.18 -0.64 -2.94
N LYS A 187 10.05 -0.51 -1.94
CA LYS A 187 11.33 0.21 -2.07
C LYS A 187 12.26 -0.44 -3.10
N ALA A 188 12.29 -1.77 -3.17
CA ALA A 188 13.04 -2.49 -4.18
C ALA A 188 12.46 -2.23 -5.58
N ARG A 189 11.12 -2.22 -5.70
CA ARG A 189 10.41 -1.91 -6.95
C ARG A 189 10.66 -0.48 -7.43
N GLU A 190 10.84 0.48 -6.52
CA GLU A 190 11.16 1.86 -6.87
C GLU A 190 12.50 1.99 -7.63
N ARG A 191 13.44 1.09 -7.38
CA ARG A 191 14.75 1.06 -8.03
C ARG A 191 14.77 0.21 -9.31
N LEU A 192 13.69 -0.51 -9.58
CA LEU A 192 13.59 -1.45 -10.68
C LEU A 192 13.22 -0.70 -11.96
N ILE A 193 14.13 -0.69 -12.93
CA ILE A 193 13.86 -0.29 -14.32
C ILE A 193 13.88 -1.56 -15.17
N PRO A 194 12.71 -2.09 -15.56
CA PRO A 194 12.64 -3.29 -16.41
C PRO A 194 13.36 -3.11 -17.75
N ASN A 195 14.17 -4.09 -18.12
CA ASN A 195 14.79 -4.16 -19.44
C ASN A 195 13.91 -4.90 -20.44
N PHE A 196 12.90 -5.61 -19.95
CA PHE A 196 11.93 -6.44 -20.69
C PHE A 196 12.59 -7.62 -21.39
N GLY A 197 13.55 -7.39 -22.30
CA GLY A 197 14.40 -8.41 -22.89
C GLY A 197 13.56 -9.55 -23.47
N THR A 198 13.77 -10.77 -22.98
CA THR A 198 13.01 -11.97 -23.41
C THR A 198 11.61 -12.08 -22.80
N MET A 199 11.18 -11.09 -22.02
CA MET A 199 9.96 -11.11 -21.20
C MET A 199 9.91 -12.26 -20.18
N MET A 200 11.04 -12.88 -19.84
CA MET A 200 11.10 -13.92 -18.79
C MET A 200 11.19 -13.34 -17.37
N GLY A 201 11.61 -12.09 -17.21
CA GLY A 201 11.61 -11.40 -15.91
C GLY A 201 12.70 -11.85 -14.93
N PHE A 202 13.62 -12.72 -15.34
CA PHE A 202 14.65 -13.27 -14.45
C PHE A 202 15.61 -12.20 -13.91
N ALA A 203 16.05 -11.27 -14.77
CA ALA A 203 16.94 -10.18 -14.36
C ALA A 203 16.23 -9.25 -13.37
N GLU A 204 14.99 -8.89 -13.67
CA GLU A 204 14.15 -8.06 -12.81
C GLU A 204 13.88 -8.72 -11.46
N LEU A 205 13.57 -10.02 -11.45
CA LEU A 205 13.34 -10.80 -10.23
C LEU A 205 14.60 -10.86 -9.35
N CYS A 206 15.78 -11.04 -9.94
CA CYS A 206 17.05 -11.02 -9.22
C CYS A 206 17.32 -9.65 -8.58
N MET A 207 17.16 -8.56 -9.33
CA MET A 207 17.33 -7.19 -8.81
C MET A 207 16.36 -6.86 -7.69
N LEU A 208 15.09 -7.28 -7.84
CA LEU A 208 14.08 -7.13 -6.80
C LEU A 208 14.48 -7.91 -5.54
N SER A 209 14.94 -9.15 -5.70
CA SER A 209 15.24 -10.05 -4.59
C SER A 209 16.46 -9.61 -3.76
N GLU A 210 17.46 -8.96 -4.38
CA GLU A 210 18.68 -8.49 -3.70
C GLU A 210 18.39 -7.53 -2.52
N HIS A 211 17.31 -6.77 -2.59
CA HIS A 211 16.99 -5.71 -1.63
C HIS A 211 15.78 -6.03 -0.74
N THR A 212 15.41 -7.30 -0.63
CA THR A 212 14.21 -7.75 0.09
C THR A 212 14.53 -8.63 1.31
N SER A 213 13.53 -8.83 2.17
CA SER A 213 13.63 -9.68 3.37
C SER A 213 13.83 -11.16 3.00
N PRO A 214 14.51 -11.99 3.80
CA PRO A 214 14.60 -13.43 3.57
C PRO A 214 13.23 -14.12 3.37
N LEU A 215 12.18 -13.64 4.03
CA LEU A 215 10.80 -14.14 3.86
C LEU A 215 10.26 -14.00 2.43
N TRP A 216 10.80 -13.07 1.64
CA TRP A 216 10.52 -12.97 0.21
C TRP A 216 11.05 -14.18 -0.56
N LEU A 217 12.26 -14.65 -0.22
CA LEU A 217 12.84 -15.84 -0.84
C LEU A 217 12.07 -17.08 -0.44
N ASP A 218 11.65 -17.18 0.82
CA ASP A 218 10.80 -18.29 1.30
C ASP A 218 9.47 -18.35 0.52
N PHE A 219 8.87 -17.19 0.21
CA PHE A 219 7.69 -17.10 -0.65
C PHE A 219 7.95 -17.61 -2.07
N LEU A 220 9.11 -17.31 -2.66
CA LEU A 220 9.49 -17.73 -4.01
C LEU A 220 9.99 -19.18 -4.11
N GLN A 221 10.46 -19.77 -3.01
CA GLN A 221 11.07 -21.11 -3.01
C GLN A 221 10.10 -22.23 -2.64
N ARG A 222 8.86 -21.91 -2.28
CA ARG A 222 7.85 -22.92 -1.95
C ARG A 222 7.47 -23.77 -3.17
N ASP A 223 7.21 -25.05 -2.93
CA ASP A 223 6.92 -26.02 -4.00
C ASP A 223 5.58 -25.78 -4.72
N ASN A 224 4.66 -25.03 -4.10
CA ASN A 224 3.28 -24.86 -4.57
C ASN A 224 2.99 -23.45 -5.13
N ILE A 225 3.89 -22.89 -5.93
CA ILE A 225 3.63 -21.62 -6.63
C ILE A 225 2.65 -21.86 -7.77
N THR A 226 1.55 -21.11 -7.76
CA THR A 226 0.53 -21.17 -8.81
C THR A 226 0.89 -20.28 -10.00
N GLU A 227 0.35 -20.57 -11.19
CA GLU A 227 0.53 -19.73 -12.39
C GLU A 227 0.06 -18.28 -12.14
N ASP A 228 -1.06 -18.15 -11.43
CA ASP A 228 -1.63 -16.86 -11.02
C ASP A 228 -0.64 -16.02 -10.19
N GLU A 229 0.15 -16.66 -9.34
CA GLU A 229 1.18 -15.98 -8.55
C GLU A 229 2.37 -15.56 -9.41
N VAL A 230 2.78 -16.41 -10.36
CA VAL A 230 3.80 -16.06 -11.35
C VAL A 230 3.35 -14.85 -12.17
N TYR A 231 2.11 -14.85 -12.67
CA TYR A 231 1.58 -13.71 -13.42
C TYR A 231 1.49 -12.44 -12.57
N ALA A 232 1.14 -12.55 -11.29
CA ALA A 232 1.13 -11.40 -10.38
C ALA A 232 2.54 -10.83 -10.14
N VAL A 233 3.56 -11.69 -10.07
CA VAL A 233 4.97 -11.27 -10.04
C VAL A 233 5.33 -10.56 -11.35
N GLU A 234 4.95 -11.11 -12.50
CA GLU A 234 5.21 -10.51 -13.82
C GLU A 234 4.57 -9.12 -13.95
N GLU A 235 3.31 -8.96 -13.55
CA GLU A 235 2.65 -7.65 -13.54
C GLU A 235 3.38 -6.65 -12.64
N PHE A 236 3.84 -7.11 -11.47
CA PHE A 236 4.55 -6.26 -10.51
C PHE A 236 5.91 -5.81 -11.04
N ILE A 237 6.71 -6.73 -11.60
CA ILE A 237 8.06 -6.39 -12.08
C ILE A 237 8.02 -5.59 -13.37
N PHE A 238 7.14 -5.91 -14.33
CA PHE A 238 7.11 -5.23 -15.62
C PHE A 238 6.32 -3.93 -15.63
N ASP A 239 5.45 -3.70 -14.64
CA ASP A 239 4.48 -2.59 -14.64
C ASP A 239 3.52 -2.62 -15.84
N LEU A 240 3.26 -3.83 -16.33
CA LEU A 240 2.35 -4.10 -17.42
C LEU A 240 1.24 -5.01 -16.91
N SER A 241 0.05 -4.86 -17.45
CA SER A 241 -1.00 -5.84 -17.22
C SER A 241 -0.65 -7.19 -17.85
N PHE A 242 -1.22 -8.25 -17.30
CA PHE A 242 -1.12 -9.60 -17.85
C PHE A 242 -1.46 -9.64 -19.34
N GLU A 243 -2.51 -8.93 -19.78
CA GLU A 243 -2.92 -8.88 -21.17
C GLU A 243 -1.85 -8.24 -22.07
N GLU A 244 -1.19 -7.19 -21.59
CA GLU A 244 -0.07 -6.56 -22.30
C GLU A 244 1.14 -7.48 -22.39
N ILE A 245 1.48 -8.17 -21.31
CA ILE A 245 2.60 -9.13 -21.28
C ILE A 245 2.36 -10.27 -22.27
N VAL A 246 1.15 -10.85 -22.27
CA VAL A 246 0.75 -11.89 -23.23
C VAL A 246 0.80 -11.36 -24.67
N TYR A 247 0.29 -10.15 -24.91
CA TYR A 247 0.31 -9.54 -26.23
C TYR A 247 1.74 -9.31 -26.74
N ILE A 248 2.66 -8.86 -25.89
CA ILE A 248 4.08 -8.68 -26.26
C ILE A 248 4.72 -10.02 -26.60
N ARG A 249 4.47 -11.06 -25.81
CA ARG A 249 4.99 -12.41 -26.07
C ARG A 249 4.50 -12.96 -27.41
N ASP A 250 3.20 -12.83 -27.70
CA ASP A 250 2.60 -13.21 -28.98
C ASP A 250 3.16 -12.38 -30.16
N TYR A 251 3.39 -11.08 -29.95
CA TYR A 251 4.05 -10.23 -30.94
C TYR A 251 5.47 -10.72 -31.27
N LEU A 252 6.27 -11.05 -30.25
CA LEU A 252 7.63 -11.56 -30.41
C LEU A 252 7.65 -12.87 -31.21
N GLU A 253 6.77 -13.81 -30.87
CA GLU A 253 6.64 -15.08 -31.59
C GLU A 253 6.26 -14.87 -33.07
N LYS A 254 5.22 -14.07 -33.33
CA LYS A 254 4.74 -13.79 -34.69
C LYS A 254 5.78 -13.10 -35.59
N HIS A 255 6.67 -12.30 -35.01
CA HIS A 255 7.71 -11.58 -35.74
C HIS A 255 9.07 -12.26 -35.69
N ASN A 256 9.16 -13.49 -35.14
CA ASN A 256 10.42 -14.21 -34.91
C ASN A 256 11.47 -13.35 -34.17
N LYS A 257 11.03 -12.49 -33.26
CA LYS A 257 11.89 -11.69 -32.37
C LYS A 257 12.05 -12.42 -31.04
N ILE A 258 13.25 -12.36 -30.46
CA ILE A 258 13.55 -13.03 -29.19
C ILE A 258 13.57 -12.02 -28.02
N THR A 259 13.76 -10.74 -28.32
CA THR A 259 13.89 -9.68 -27.33
C THR A 259 13.12 -8.44 -27.73
N VAL A 260 12.66 -7.68 -26.73
CA VAL A 260 12.05 -6.36 -26.88
C VAL A 260 12.75 -5.36 -25.98
N SER A 261 13.03 -4.17 -26.50
CA SER A 261 13.52 -3.05 -25.68
C SER A 261 12.35 -2.20 -25.16
N ARG A 262 12.61 -1.41 -24.11
CA ARG A 262 11.63 -0.47 -23.55
C ARG A 262 11.11 0.52 -24.59
N GLU A 263 11.97 1.00 -25.48
CA GLU A 263 11.65 1.99 -26.51
C GLU A 263 10.74 1.42 -27.61
N GLU A 264 10.80 0.10 -27.84
CA GLU A 264 9.94 -0.58 -28.82
C GLU A 264 8.51 -0.78 -28.28
N LEU A 265 8.34 -0.91 -26.96
CA LEU A 265 7.05 -1.29 -26.38
C LEU A 265 5.88 -0.35 -26.69
N PRO A 266 6.00 0.99 -26.68
CA PRO A 266 4.89 1.88 -27.04
C PRO A 266 4.38 1.60 -28.46
N SER A 267 5.31 1.33 -29.39
CA SER A 267 4.96 0.99 -30.77
C SER A 267 4.25 -0.35 -30.89
N ILE A 268 4.65 -1.34 -30.08
CA ILE A 268 4.05 -2.68 -30.05
C ILE A 268 2.64 -2.61 -29.45
N LEU A 269 2.51 -1.98 -28.28
CA LEU A 269 1.25 -1.85 -27.53
C LEU A 269 0.29 -0.81 -28.11
N GLN A 270 0.70 -0.06 -29.14
CA GLN A 270 -0.06 1.05 -29.74
C GLN A 270 -0.46 2.10 -28.70
N LYS A 271 0.44 2.36 -27.74
CA LYS A 271 0.25 3.34 -26.67
C LYS A 271 1.15 4.55 -26.92
N THR A 272 0.65 5.73 -26.57
CA THR A 272 1.43 6.97 -26.67
C THR A 272 2.60 7.00 -25.69
N HIS A 273 2.45 6.33 -24.54
CA HIS A 273 3.47 6.21 -23.50
C HIS A 273 3.19 4.96 -22.65
N ILE A 274 4.25 4.36 -22.12
CA ILE A 274 4.14 3.31 -21.11
C ILE A 274 4.42 3.96 -19.77
N PRO A 275 3.56 3.79 -18.75
CA PRO A 275 3.76 4.39 -17.45
C PRO A 275 5.22 4.25 -17.01
N GLU A 276 5.90 5.38 -16.90
CA GLU A 276 7.25 5.41 -16.36
C GLU A 276 7.13 5.62 -14.87
N TYR A 277 7.51 4.60 -14.11
CA TYR A 277 7.79 4.80 -12.72
C TYR A 277 9.07 5.64 -12.60
N GLN A 278 8.92 6.94 -12.41
CA GLN A 278 10.06 7.86 -12.29
C GLN A 278 10.62 7.95 -10.86
N GLY A 279 10.06 7.24 -9.87
CA GLY A 279 10.53 7.24 -8.47
C GLY A 279 10.47 8.59 -7.75
N GLN A 280 10.01 9.64 -8.42
CA GLN A 280 9.97 11.00 -7.87
C GLN A 280 8.69 11.28 -7.07
N ASP A 281 7.62 10.51 -7.32
CA ASP A 281 6.33 10.67 -6.65
C ASP A 281 5.88 9.34 -6.04
N PRO A 282 5.89 9.21 -4.70
CA PRO A 282 5.48 7.98 -4.02
C PRO A 282 4.04 7.55 -4.27
N ARG A 283 3.18 8.43 -4.82
CA ARG A 283 1.81 8.08 -5.22
C ARG A 283 1.76 7.13 -6.41
N GLU A 284 2.79 7.10 -7.25
CA GLU A 284 2.82 6.24 -8.44
C GLU A 284 2.81 4.75 -8.07
N LEU A 285 3.46 4.35 -6.96
CA LEU A 285 3.38 2.97 -6.46
C LEU A 285 1.94 2.58 -6.09
N TYR A 286 1.22 3.49 -5.43
CA TYR A 286 -0.18 3.26 -5.10
C TYR A 286 -1.05 3.20 -6.35
N ARG A 287 -0.78 4.03 -7.37
CA ARG A 287 -1.47 3.95 -8.66
C ARG A 287 -1.25 2.59 -9.33
N SER A 288 0.00 2.15 -9.45
CA SER A 288 0.34 0.83 -10.03
C SER A 288 -0.35 -0.32 -9.28
N PHE A 289 -0.33 -0.30 -7.94
CA PHE A 289 -1.08 -1.26 -7.13
C PHE A 289 -2.58 -1.22 -7.40
N ARG A 290 -3.18 -0.03 -7.44
CA ARG A 290 -4.62 0.14 -7.69
C ARG A 290 -5.04 -0.35 -9.06
N ASP A 291 -4.23 -0.10 -10.09
CA ASP A 291 -4.50 -0.55 -11.45
C ASP A 291 -4.45 -2.09 -11.54
N ARG A 292 -3.40 -2.71 -10.98
CA ARG A 292 -3.30 -4.19 -10.87
C ARG A 292 -4.45 -4.79 -10.06
N LYS A 293 -4.87 -4.14 -8.98
CA LYS A 293 -6.03 -4.56 -8.17
C LYS A 293 -7.35 -4.47 -8.93
N ILE A 294 -7.56 -3.41 -9.72
CA ILE A 294 -8.75 -3.29 -10.56
C ILE A 294 -8.77 -4.40 -11.62
N ASN A 295 -7.65 -4.62 -12.29
CA ASN A 295 -7.52 -5.64 -13.33
C ASN A 295 -7.74 -7.05 -12.78
N SER A 296 -7.09 -7.40 -11.67
CA SER A 296 -7.27 -8.70 -11.02
C SER A 296 -8.70 -8.96 -10.57
N ARG A 297 -9.39 -7.96 -9.98
CA ARG A 297 -10.81 -8.07 -9.64
C ARG A 297 -11.70 -8.24 -10.87
N PHE A 298 -11.41 -7.53 -11.96
CA PHE A 298 -12.14 -7.70 -13.21
C PHE A 298 -11.96 -9.11 -13.76
N ARG A 299 -10.72 -9.62 -13.80
CA ARG A 299 -10.41 -10.99 -14.24
C ARG A 299 -11.05 -12.05 -13.35
N ALA A 300 -11.15 -11.81 -12.04
CA ALA A 300 -11.81 -12.74 -11.10
C ALA A 300 -13.31 -12.81 -11.34
N ARG A 301 -13.99 -11.66 -11.49
CA ARG A 301 -15.44 -11.59 -11.74
C ARG A 301 -15.83 -12.13 -13.12
N SER A 302 -15.00 -11.86 -14.12
CA SER A 302 -15.24 -12.24 -15.51
C SER A 302 -14.68 -13.62 -15.87
N VAL A 303 -14.04 -14.33 -14.92
CA VAL A 303 -13.43 -15.65 -15.11
C VAL A 303 -12.47 -15.67 -16.33
N LEU A 304 -11.70 -14.60 -16.49
CA LEU A 304 -10.70 -14.48 -17.57
C LEU A 304 -9.41 -15.21 -17.20
N GLN A 305 -8.40 -15.24 -18.06
CA GLN A 305 -7.07 -15.70 -17.67
C GLN A 305 -6.31 -14.59 -16.92
N GLY A 306 -5.25 -14.94 -16.21
CA GLY A 306 -4.37 -13.99 -15.51
C GLY A 306 -4.72 -13.82 -14.04
N PRO A 307 -3.87 -13.10 -13.30
CA PRO A 307 -3.83 -13.14 -11.84
C PRO A 307 -5.12 -12.59 -11.22
N LYS A 308 -5.68 -13.33 -10.26
CA LYS A 308 -6.89 -12.94 -9.51
C LYS A 308 -6.63 -12.07 -8.30
N LYS A 309 -5.36 -11.96 -7.89
CA LYS A 309 -4.89 -11.12 -6.81
C LYS A 309 -3.58 -10.44 -7.23
N THR A 310 -3.28 -9.32 -6.61
CA THR A 310 -1.98 -8.67 -6.71
C THR A 310 -0.89 -9.47 -5.98
N LEU A 311 0.38 -9.19 -6.32
CA LEU A 311 1.52 -9.79 -5.63
C LEU A 311 1.48 -9.52 -4.11
N GLU A 312 1.09 -8.30 -3.73
CA GLU A 312 0.98 -7.88 -2.33
C GLU A 312 -0.03 -8.75 -1.56
N GLU A 313 -1.17 -9.07 -2.19
CA GLU A 313 -2.17 -9.95 -1.61
C GLU A 313 -1.67 -11.39 -1.47
N TYR A 314 -1.00 -11.95 -2.49
CA TYR A 314 -0.45 -13.30 -2.44
C TYR A 314 0.65 -13.44 -1.38
N LEU A 315 1.59 -12.49 -1.35
CA LEU A 315 2.66 -12.46 -0.36
C LEU A 315 2.09 -12.32 1.05
N MET A 316 1.11 -11.44 1.25
CA MET A 316 0.48 -11.28 2.55
C MET A 316 -0.30 -12.53 2.97
N CYS A 317 -1.00 -13.21 2.06
CA CYS A 317 -1.65 -14.48 2.36
C CYS A 317 -0.65 -15.56 2.83
N PHE A 318 0.53 -15.63 2.20
CA PHE A 318 1.62 -16.52 2.61
C PHE A 318 2.14 -16.19 4.01
N LEU A 319 2.36 -14.91 4.30
CA LEU A 319 2.83 -14.45 5.61
C LEU A 319 1.79 -14.72 6.71
N LEU A 320 0.50 -14.58 6.40
CA LEU A 320 -0.59 -14.84 7.35
C LEU A 320 -0.90 -16.32 7.52
N SER A 321 -0.57 -17.17 6.54
CA SER A 321 -0.78 -18.63 6.61
C SER A 321 0.32 -19.36 7.36
N SER A 322 1.57 -18.86 7.29
CA SER A 322 2.72 -19.40 8.03
C SER A 322 2.65 -19.16 9.54
N ARG A 323 1.66 -18.39 10.03
CA ARG A 323 1.47 -18.11 11.44
C ARG A 323 0.18 -18.70 12.00
N SER A 324 0.34 -19.52 13.05
CA SER A 324 -0.67 -19.62 14.11
C SER A 324 -0.45 -18.41 15.02
N MET A 325 -1.28 -17.37 14.95
CA MET A 325 -1.18 -16.33 15.97
C MET A 325 -1.52 -16.95 17.33
N VAL A 326 -0.64 -16.75 18.31
CA VAL A 326 -0.81 -17.16 19.70
C VAL A 326 -2.18 -16.69 20.16
N GLU A 327 -2.90 -17.60 20.83
CA GLU A 327 -4.26 -17.42 21.34
C GLU A 327 -4.44 -16.09 22.09
N TYR A 328 -5.64 -15.54 21.93
CA TYR A 328 -6.18 -14.29 22.48
C TYR A 328 -5.89 -14.03 23.95
#